data_AF-A0A0F9B025-F1
#
_entry.id   AF-A0A0F9B025-F1
#
_cell.length_a   1.000
_cell.length_b   1.000
_cell.length_c   1.000
_cell.angle_alpha   90.00
_cell.angle_beta   90.00
_cell.angle_gamma   90.00
#
_symmetry.space_group_name_H-M   'P 1'
#
loop_
_entity.id
_entity.type
_entity.pdbx_description
1 polymer ?
#
loop_
_entity_poly.entity_id
_entity_poly.type
_entity_poly.pdbx_seq_one_letter_code
_entity_poly.pdbx_strand_id
1 'polypeptide(L)' 'KLEIKFKNEQEACTILELARYANVHTQKPLVSDELLFIARYPEQARKILTVIPPS' A
#
# COMPACT_ATOMS: atom_id res chain seq x y z
N LYS A 1 5.17 -17.50 -3.26
CA LYS A 1 6.03 -16.33 -3.56
C LYS A 1 5.09 -15.17 -3.88
N LEU A 2 5.26 -14.00 -3.26
CA LEU A 2 4.48 -12.80 -3.61
C LEU A 2 5.01 -12.27 -4.95
N GLU A 3 4.39 -12.66 -6.06
CA GLU A 3 4.76 -12.14 -7.39
C GLU A 3 3.94 -10.89 -7.69
N ILE A 4 4.46 -9.75 -7.26
CA ILE A 4 3.92 -8.43 -7.59
C ILE A 4 4.79 -7.86 -8.70
N LYS A 5 4.20 -7.59 -9.86
CA LYS A 5 4.85 -6.87 -10.96
C LYS A 5 4.34 -5.44 -10.97
N PHE A 6 5.24 -4.49 -10.75
CA PHE A 6 4.97 -3.07 -10.94
C PHE A 6 5.13 -2.70 -12.42
N LYS A 7 4.27 -1.83 -12.91
CA LYS A 7 4.29 -1.28 -14.26
C LYS A 7 5.43 -0.30 -14.46
N ASN A 8 5.76 0.47 -13.41
CA ASN A 8 6.85 1.44 -13.40
C ASN A 8 7.28 1.75 -11.95
N GLU A 9 8.38 2.49 -11.82
CA GLU A 9 8.94 2.90 -10.54
C GLU A 9 7.98 3.77 -9.72
N GLN A 10 7.21 4.64 -10.40
CA GLN A 10 6.24 5.51 -9.74
C GLN A 10 5.15 4.69 -9.01
N GLU A 11 4.62 3.65 -9.67
CA GLU A 11 3.63 2.74 -9.07
C GLU A 11 4.22 1.98 -7.88
N ALA A 12 5.47 1.53 -7.99
CA ALA A 12 6.16 0.86 -6.90
C ALA A 12 6.32 1.79 -5.67
N CYS A 13 6.68 3.06 -5.90
CA CYS A 13 6.78 4.07 -4.85
C CYS A 13 5.42 4.33 -4.18
N THR A 14 4.35 4.52 -4.95
CA THR A 14 3.01 4.73 -4.38
C THR A 14 2.55 3.54 -3.52
N ILE A 15 2.78 2.30 -3.99
CA ILE A 15 2.43 1.09 -3.23
C ILE A 15 3.27 0.99 -1.95
N LEU A 16 4.56 1.33 -2.02
CA LEU A 16 5.46 1.33 -0.87
C LEU A 16 5.02 2.35 0.20
N GLU A 17 4.63 3.55 -0.23
CA GLU A 17 4.10 4.59 0.67
C GLU A 17 2.80 4.16 1.34
N LEU A 18 1.85 3.62 0.57
CA LEU A 18 0.59 3.11 1.12
C LEU A 18 0.83 1.99 2.14
N ALA A 19 1.75 1.05 1.86
CA ALA A 19 2.11 -0.01 2.80
C ALA A 19 2.76 0.54 4.09
N ARG A 20 3.62 1.56 3.98
CA ARG A 20 4.18 2.26 5.15
C ARG A 20 3.10 2.94 5.98
N TYR A 21 2.18 3.66 5.34
CA TYR A 21 1.07 4.30 6.02
C TYR A 21 0.17 3.29 6.72
N ALA A 22 -0.12 2.16 6.09
CA ALA A 22 -0.93 1.10 6.70
C ALA A 22 -0.27 0.50 7.94
N ASN A 23 1.06 0.28 7.92
CA ASN A 23 1.81 -0.15 9.10
C ASN A 23 1.71 0.87 10.25
N VAL A 24 1.86 2.16 9.94
CA VAL A 24 1.77 3.24 10.94
C VAL A 24 0.34 3.37 11.49
N HIS A 25 -0.67 3.30 10.64
CA HIS A 25 -2.06 3.47 11.03
C HIS A 25 -2.56 2.33 11.91
N THR A 26 -2.16 1.09 11.61
CA THR A 26 -2.60 -0.09 12.35
C THR A 26 -1.72 -0.42 13.56
N GLN A 27 -0.56 0.24 13.68
CA GLN A 27 0.49 -0.06 14.68
C GLN A 27 0.90 -1.55 14.66
N LYS A 28 0.78 -2.19 13.49
CA LYS A 28 1.05 -3.62 13.28
C LYS A 28 1.79 -3.81 11.95
N PRO A 29 2.64 -4.83 11.83
CA PRO A 29 3.22 -5.21 10.55
C PRO A 29 2.14 -5.68 9.59
N LEU A 30 2.21 -5.23 8.34
CA LEU A 30 1.35 -5.70 7.26
C LEU A 30 1.49 -7.20 7.05
N VAL A 31 0.37 -7.91 6.93
CA VAL A 31 0.38 -9.31 6.49
C VAL A 31 0.41 -9.39 4.96
N SER A 32 0.74 -10.57 4.44
CA SER A 32 0.91 -10.78 2.99
C SER A 32 -0.34 -10.43 2.16
N ASP A 33 -1.53 -10.76 2.67
CA ASP A 33 -2.79 -10.48 1.97
C ASP A 33 -3.12 -8.99 1.94
N GLU A 34 -2.79 -8.25 3.00
CA GLU A 34 -2.93 -6.80 3.05
C GLU A 34 -1.97 -6.14 2.06
N LEU A 35 -0.72 -6.59 1.99
CA LEU A 35 0.25 -6.10 1.01
C LEU A 35 -0.23 -6.36 -0.43
N LEU A 36 -0.78 -7.55 -0.67
CA LEU A 36 -1.33 -7.92 -1.98
C LEU A 36 -2.55 -7.07 -2.34
N PHE A 37 -3.40 -6.76 -1.34
CA PHE A 37 -4.56 -5.88 -1.51
C PHE A 37 -4.12 -4.47 -1.88
N ILE A 38 -3.16 -3.87 -1.16
CA ILE A 38 -2.62 -2.55 -1.47
C ILE A 38 -2.01 -2.54 -2.88
N ALA A 39 -1.24 -3.56 -3.24
CA ALA A 39 -0.59 -3.63 -4.55
C ALA A 39 -1.56 -3.79 -5.71
N ARG A 40 -2.66 -4.53 -5.53
CA ARG A 40 -3.68 -4.76 -6.58
C ARG A 40 -4.71 -3.65 -6.67
N TYR A 41 -5.01 -2.99 -5.56
CA TYR A 41 -6.08 -2.00 -5.42
C TYR A 41 -5.61 -0.74 -4.67
N PRO A 42 -4.57 -0.03 -5.16
CA PRO A 42 -3.95 1.08 -4.43
C PRO A 42 -4.91 2.25 -4.19
N GLU A 43 -5.81 2.55 -5.12
CA GLU A 43 -6.80 3.63 -4.95
C GLU A 43 -7.83 3.31 -3.86
N GLN A 44 -8.22 2.05 -3.74
CA GLN A 44 -9.14 1.55 -2.74
C GLN A 44 -8.45 1.53 -1.37
N ALA A 45 -7.21 1.04 -1.31
CA ALA A 45 -6.38 1.10 -0.12
C ALA A 45 -6.22 2.54 0.37
N ARG A 46 -5.93 3.50 -0.53
CA ARG A 46 -5.84 4.93 -0.20
C ARG A 46 -7.13 5.47 0.44
N LYS A 47 -8.28 5.12 -0.11
CA LYS A 47 -9.60 5.52 0.43
C LYS A 47 -9.89 4.89 1.78
N ILE A 48 -9.56 3.61 1.96
CA ILE A 48 -9.76 2.87 3.22
C ILE A 48 -8.86 3.41 4.33
N LEU A 49 -7.59 3.68 4.00
CA LEU A 49 -6.63 4.20 4.96
C LEU A 49 -6.99 5.62 5.41
N THR A 50 -7.84 6.34 4.66
CA THR A 50 -8.34 7.70 4.94
C THR A 50 -7.28 8.65 5.53
N VAL A 51 -6.02 8.44 5.17
CA VAL A 51 -4.94 9.39 5.40
C VAL A 51 -4.99 10.28 4.18
N ILE A 52 -5.36 11.55 4.37
CA ILE A 52 -4.94 12.58 3.42
C ILE A 52 -3.40 12.56 3.54
N PRO A 53 -2.65 12.05 2.55
CA PRO A 53 -1.20 12.16 2.61
C PRO A 53 -0.90 13.66 2.54
N PRO A 54 -0.12 14.24 3.47
CA PRO A 54 0.33 15.61 3.28
C PRO A 54 1.10 15.67 1.96
N SER A 55 0.67 16.57 1.08
CA SER A 55 1.30 16.88 -0.21
C SER A 55 2.74 17.34 -0.07
#